data_AF-A0A8K0VVC1-F1
#
_entry.id   AF-A0A8K0VVC1-F1
#
_cell.length_a   1.000
_cell.length_b   1.000
_cell.length_c   1.000
_cell.angle_alpha   90.00
_cell.angle_beta   90.00
_cell.angle_gamma   90.00
#
_symmetry.space_group_name_H-M   'P 1'
#
loop_
_entity.id
_entity.type
_entity.pdbx_description
1 polymer ?
#
loop_
_entity_poly.entity_id
_entity_poly.type
_entity_poly.pdbx_seq_one_letter_code
_entity_poly.pdbx_strand_id
1 'polypeptide(L)' 'MLMTRQFIQRQRALALWRDIVRSTANIPDEGARKDMRQFARSEFEQHRSVTDIYGKTQFQTMKGTLINSGVLNE' A
#
# COMPACT_ATOMS: atom_id res chain seq x y z
N MET A 1 -9.74 -23.93 8.13
CA MET A 1 -9.08 -22.81 8.83
C MET A 1 -8.51 -21.80 7.82
N LEU A 2 -9.39 -21.05 7.11
CA LEU A 2 -9.03 -20.05 6.11
C LEU A 2 -9.20 -18.59 6.61
N MET A 3 -10.02 -18.40 7.64
CA MET A 3 -10.35 -17.09 8.24
C MET A 3 -9.12 -16.31 8.77
N THR A 4 -8.17 -17.01 9.40
CA THR A 4 -6.99 -16.37 10.02
C THR A 4 -6.05 -15.74 9.01
N ARG A 5 -5.89 -16.33 7.81
CA ARG A 5 -4.99 -15.80 6.78
C ARG A 5 -5.52 -14.49 6.19
N GLN A 6 -6.81 -14.42 5.87
CA GLN A 6 -7.43 -13.21 5.33
C GLN A 6 -7.40 -12.04 6.33
N PHE A 7 -7.61 -12.32 7.62
CA PHE A 7 -7.53 -11.31 8.68
C PHE A 7 -6.11 -10.70 8.79
N ILE A 8 -5.07 -11.54 8.78
CA ILE A 8 -3.67 -11.07 8.84
C ILE A 8 -3.31 -10.24 7.61
N GLN A 9 -3.76 -10.63 6.41
CA GLN A 9 -3.52 -9.84 5.20
C GLN A 9 -4.20 -8.46 5.27
N ARG A 10 -5.44 -8.39 5.79
CA ARG A 10 -6.14 -7.12 6.00
C ARG A 10 -5.40 -6.20 6.96
N GLN A 11 -4.88 -6.73 8.08
CA GLN A 11 -4.12 -5.93 9.05
C GLN A 11 -2.82 -5.36 8.44
N ARG A 12 -2.12 -6.16 7.61
CA ARG A 12 -0.91 -5.71 6.90
C ARG A 12 -1.20 -4.65 5.86
N ALA A 13 -2.27 -4.82 5.07
CA ALA A 13 -2.71 -3.81 4.11
C ALA A 13 -3.06 -2.48 4.82
N LEU A 14 -3.78 -2.55 5.94
CA LEU A 14 -4.12 -1.36 6.73
C LEU A 14 -2.91 -0.70 7.39
N ALA A 15 -1.90 -1.47 7.78
CA ALA A 15 -0.64 -0.91 8.30
C ALA A 15 0.10 -0.15 7.19
N LEU A 16 0.28 -0.77 6.03
CA LEU A 16 0.92 -0.14 4.88
C LEU A 16 0.19 1.12 4.41
N TRP A 17 -1.15 1.10 4.36
CA TRP A 17 -1.94 2.29 4.03
C TRP A 17 -1.68 3.45 4.99
N ARG A 18 -1.60 3.18 6.30
CA ARG A 18 -1.29 4.21 7.29
C ARG A 18 0.10 4.80 7.09
N ASP A 19 1.09 3.99 6.72
CA ASP A 19 2.45 4.45 6.48
C ASP A 19 2.54 5.35 5.23
N ILE A 20 1.84 5.00 4.16
CA ILE A 20 1.70 5.83 2.96
C ILE A 20 1.08 7.19 3.31
N VAL A 21 -0.02 7.20 4.07
CA VAL A 21 -0.71 8.43 4.45
C VAL A 21 0.21 9.34 5.28
N ARG A 22 0.99 8.77 6.21
CA ARG A 22 1.97 9.54 7.00
C ARG A 22 3.12 10.07 6.14
N SER A 23 3.67 9.23 5.27
CA SER A 23 4.79 9.62 4.41
C SER A 23 4.38 10.75 3.47
N THR A 24 3.23 10.60 2.80
CA THR A 24 2.69 11.63 1.91
C THR A 24 2.30 12.91 2.66
N ALA A 25 1.86 12.84 3.91
CA ALA A 25 1.57 14.03 4.71
C ALA A 25 2.81 14.91 4.96
N ASN A 26 4.01 14.33 4.97
CA ASN A 26 5.27 15.06 5.13
C ASN A 26 5.75 15.75 3.85
N ILE A 27 5.09 15.53 2.71
CA ILE A 27 5.44 16.20 1.44
C ILE A 27 4.97 17.67 1.51
N PRO A 28 5.88 18.65 1.39
CA PRO A 28 5.55 20.07 1.51
C PRO A 28 4.79 20.59 0.29
N ASP A 29 5.08 20.07 -0.91
CA ASP A 29 4.37 20.42 -2.13
C ASP A 29 2.98 19.75 -2.17
N GLU A 30 1.93 20.56 -2.32
CA GLU A 30 0.57 20.06 -2.28
C GLU A 30 0.17 19.24 -3.52
N GLY A 31 0.72 19.58 -4.69
CA GLY A 31 0.49 18.85 -5.94
C GLY A 31 1.08 17.46 -5.89
N ALA A 32 2.38 17.36 -5.59
CA ALA A 32 3.09 16.11 -5.41
C ALA A 32 2.45 15.25 -4.31
N ARG A 33 2.04 15.86 -3.20
CA ARG A 33 1.34 15.15 -2.13
C ARG A 33 0.01 14.55 -2.60
N LYS A 34 -0.76 15.27 -3.41
CA LYS A 34 -2.02 14.77 -3.96
C LYS A 34 -1.77 13.65 -4.97
N ASP A 35 -0.80 13.82 -5.86
CA ASP A 35 -0.44 12.85 -6.88
C ASP A 35 0.05 11.53 -6.27
N MET A 36 0.94 11.61 -5.26
CA MET A 36 1.44 10.44 -4.54
C MET A 36 0.34 9.70 -3.78
N ARG A 37 -0.62 10.42 -3.18
CA ARG A 37 -1.80 9.80 -2.55
C ARG A 37 -2.73 9.14 -3.55
N GLN A 38 -2.96 9.80 -4.70
CA GLN A 38 -3.79 9.26 -5.78
C GLN A 38 -3.16 7.98 -6.34
N PHE A 39 -1.85 8.01 -6.61
CA PHE A 39 -1.08 6.86 -7.08
C PHE A 39 -1.18 5.68 -6.11
N ALA A 40 -0.86 5.90 -4.83
CA ALA A 40 -0.92 4.84 -3.83
C ALA A 40 -2.34 4.29 -3.61
N ARG A 41 -3.37 5.13 -3.77
CA ARG A 41 -4.77 4.68 -3.72
C ARG A 41 -5.11 3.78 -4.90
N SER A 42 -4.72 4.15 -6.11
CA SER A 42 -4.93 3.34 -7.31
C SER A 42 -4.26 1.97 -7.19
N GLU A 43 -3.02 1.92 -6.68
CA GLU A 43 -2.31 0.67 -6.40
C GLU A 43 -3.08 -0.20 -5.39
N PHE A 44 -3.58 0.38 -4.30
CA PHE A 44 -4.38 -0.35 -3.31
C PHE A 44 -5.70 -0.89 -3.88
N GLU A 45 -6.37 -0.11 -4.73
CA GLU A 45 -7.63 -0.51 -5.36
C GLU A 45 -7.42 -1.62 -6.40
N GLN A 46 -6.32 -1.58 -7.17
CA GLN A 46 -5.95 -2.65 -8.09
C GLN A 46 -5.69 -3.99 -7.38
N HIS A 47 -5.14 -3.95 -6.16
CA HIS A 47 -4.84 -5.13 -5.36
C HIS A 47 -5.97 -5.53 -4.39
N ARG A 48 -7.11 -4.82 -4.39
CA ARG A 48 -8.27 -5.05 -3.50
C ARG A 48 -8.95 -6.40 -3.70
N SER A 49 -9.01 -6.88 -4.95
CA SER A 49 -9.73 -8.10 -5.34
C SER A 49 -8.84 -9.34 -5.32
N VAL A 50 -7.63 -9.24 -4.76
CA VAL A 50 -6.69 -10.35 -4.69
C VAL A 50 -7.09 -11.28 -3.55
N THR A 51 -7.97 -12.24 -3.88
CA THR A 51 -8.34 -13.37 -3.02
C THR A 51 -7.35 -14.53 -3.08
N ASP A 52 -6.28 -14.40 -3.87
CA ASP A 52 -5.36 -15.49 -4.13
C ASP A 52 -4.40 -15.76 -2.96
N ILE A 53 -4.12 -17.05 -2.77
CA ILE A 53 -3.35 -17.65 -1.69
C ILE A 53 -1.89 -17.13 -1.67
N TYR A 54 -1.49 -16.43 -2.73
CA TYR A 54 -0.19 -15.77 -2.96
C TYR A 54 -0.14 -14.27 -2.58
N GLY A 55 -1.09 -13.76 -1.79
CA GLY A 55 -1.14 -12.34 -1.39
C GLY A 55 0.14 -11.78 -0.73
N LYS A 56 1.04 -12.63 -0.22
CA LYS A 56 2.35 -12.22 0.31
C LYS A 56 3.28 -11.68 -0.79
N THR A 57 3.26 -12.25 -1.99
CA THR A 57 4.12 -11.84 -3.10
C THR A 57 3.68 -10.48 -3.64
N GLN A 58 2.37 -10.29 -3.87
CA GLN A 58 1.83 -9.04 -4.38
C GLN A 58 1.95 -7.88 -3.37
N PHE A 59 1.83 -8.16 -2.07
CA PHE A 59 2.11 -7.17 -1.03
C PHE A 59 3.56 -6.66 -1.09
N GLN A 60 4.52 -7.57 -1.31
CA GLN A 60 5.94 -7.18 -1.46
C GLN A 60 6.18 -6.42 -2.76
N THR A 61 5.53 -6.82 -3.86
CA THR A 61 5.58 -6.08 -5.12
C THR A 61 5.05 -4.65 -4.95
N MET A 62 3.87 -4.47 -4.35
CA MET A 62 3.30 -3.14 -4.08
C MET A 62 4.19 -2.31 -3.16
N LYS A 63 4.74 -2.89 -2.10
CA LYS A 63 5.70 -2.21 -1.23
C LYS A 63 6.94 -1.76 -2.02
N GLY A 64 7.49 -2.61 -2.88
CA GLY A 64 8.63 -2.29 -3.73
C GLY A 64 8.34 -1.15 -4.72
N THR A 65 7.18 -1.15 -5.38
CA THR A 65 6.76 -0.07 -6.27
C THR A 65 6.66 1.26 -5.53
N LEU A 66 6.08 1.26 -4.34
CA LEU A 66 5.94 2.47 -3.52
C LEU A 66 7.29 3.02 -3.06
N ILE A 67 8.26 2.16 -2.73
CA ILE A 67 9.63 2.58 -2.40
C ILE A 67 10.32 3.17 -3.64
N ASN A 68 10.27 2.49 -4.78
CA ASN A 68 10.88 2.97 -6.03
C ASN A 68 10.28 4.31 -6.51
N SER A 69 9.00 4.56 -6.21
CA SER A 69 8.33 5.82 -6.53
C SER A 69 8.66 6.97 -5.56
N GLY A 70 9.42 6.71 -4.49
CA GLY A 70 9.74 7.69 -3.45
C GLY A 70 8.57 8.00 -2.50
N VAL A 71 7.48 7.23 -2.57
CA VAL A 71 6.33 7.36 -1.66
C VAL A 71 6.64 6.83 -0.26
N LEU A 72 7.44 5.77 -0.17
CA LEU A 72 7.88 5.17 1.08
C LEU A 72 9.41 5.16 1.14
N ASN A 73 9.95 5.44 2.33
CA ASN A 73 11.36 5.20 2.64
C ASN A 73 11.53 3.78 3.22
N GLU A 74 12.68 3.15 2.96
CA GLU A 74 13.02 1.79 3.41
C GLU A 74 12.98 1.61 4.94
#